data_AF-A0A8H7PI39-F1
#
_entry.id   AF-A0A8H7PI39-F1
#
_cell.length_a   1.000
_cell.length_b   1.000
_cell.length_c   1.000
_cell.angle_alpha   90.00
_cell.angle_beta   90.00
_cell.angle_gamma   90.00
#
_symmetry.space_group_name_H-M   'P 1'
#
loop_
_entity.id
_entity.type
_entity.pdbx_description
1 polymer ?
#
loop_
_entity_poly.entity_id
_entity_poly.type
_entity_poly.pdbx_seq_one_letter_code
_entity_poly.pdbx_strand_id
1 'polypeptide(L)'
;MLKITKPLFGLPTIAKASLARTFVSGANTRSAEIKNKLDLPEIIEPVEGLDEVYQVPQRIPATHDVPVCNLHFRGYIPQHLDFYVDFARRAAFALKMPCSGPVYLPTQTSRWTVIKSPFVHKKSQENFERKTHKRLLQIKDTHPEVVQRWLHYLKMNAPAGIGMRATTWEFENVGVGKTMVEKAKKRQRAAPNDVNEANVKEVAAELLKGIEEEAKTKA
;
A
#
# COMPACT_ATOMS: atom_id res chain seq x y z
N MET A 1 -36.09 -15.98 43.62
CA MET A 1 -36.63 -14.75 43.02
C MET A 1 -35.47 -13.76 42.89
N LEU A 2 -35.09 -13.14 41.79
CA LEU A 2 -35.65 -12.91 40.46
C LEU A 2 -34.47 -12.86 39.47
N LYS A 3 -34.60 -13.52 38.31
CA LYS A 3 -33.76 -13.29 37.13
C LYS A 3 -34.31 -12.05 36.41
N ILE A 4 -33.49 -11.02 36.21
CA ILE A 4 -33.85 -9.85 35.41
C ILE A 4 -33.21 -9.98 34.04
N THR A 5 -34.09 -9.96 33.04
CA THR A 5 -33.90 -10.08 31.60
C THR A 5 -33.31 -8.79 31.01
N LYS A 6 -32.55 -8.91 29.91
CA LYS A 6 -32.25 -7.80 28.99
C LYS A 6 -32.61 -8.23 27.56
N PRO A 7 -33.39 -7.46 26.80
CA PRO A 7 -33.73 -7.76 25.42
C PRO A 7 -32.70 -7.21 24.43
N LEU A 8 -32.57 -7.92 23.31
CA LEU A 8 -31.91 -7.53 22.08
C LEU A 8 -32.61 -6.32 21.45
N PHE A 9 -31.84 -5.29 21.07
CA PHE A 9 -32.30 -4.22 20.19
C PHE A 9 -31.48 -4.25 18.90
N GLY A 10 -32.13 -4.72 17.83
CA GLY A 10 -31.69 -4.55 16.45
C GLY A 10 -32.15 -3.20 15.90
N LEU A 11 -31.40 -2.65 14.94
CA LEU A 11 -31.78 -1.48 14.16
C LEU A 11 -32.61 -1.90 12.92
N PRO A 12 -33.65 -1.14 12.56
CA PRO A 12 -34.57 -1.49 11.48
C PRO A 12 -34.06 -1.03 10.11
N THR A 13 -34.25 -1.87 9.08
CA THR A 13 -34.16 -1.44 7.67
C THR A 13 -35.58 -1.31 7.12
N ILE A 14 -35.92 -0.09 6.72
CA ILE A 14 -37.22 0.31 6.19
C ILE A 14 -37.30 -0.07 4.71
N ALA A 15 -38.14 -1.05 4.38
CA ALA A 15 -38.62 -1.27 3.02
C ALA A 15 -39.90 -0.46 2.82
N LYS A 16 -39.93 0.40 1.80
CA LYS A 16 -41.15 1.09 1.34
C LYS A 16 -41.72 0.41 0.10
N ALA A 17 -43.01 0.16 0.21
CA ALA A 17 -43.98 -0.39 -0.72
C ALA A 17 -43.97 0.18 -2.15
N SER A 18 -44.50 -0.60 -3.09
CA SER A 18 -45.78 -0.23 -3.72
C SER A 18 -46.49 -1.46 -4.30
N LEU A 19 -47.64 -1.78 -3.70
CA LEU A 19 -48.66 -2.70 -4.20
C LEU A 19 -49.51 -1.99 -5.26
N ALA A 20 -49.70 -2.62 -6.42
CA ALA A 20 -50.84 -2.35 -7.29
C ALA A 20 -51.37 -3.64 -7.95
N ARG A 21 -52.57 -4.01 -7.46
CA ARG A 21 -53.74 -4.64 -8.14
C ARG A 21 -53.67 -6.05 -8.75
N THR A 22 -54.41 -6.92 -8.06
CA THR A 22 -55.45 -7.88 -8.52
C THR A 22 -55.86 -7.94 -10.00
N PHE A 23 -56.06 -9.19 -10.47
CA PHE A 23 -57.29 -9.78 -11.06
C PHE A 23 -57.12 -10.52 -12.42
N VAL A 24 -57.25 -11.86 -12.36
CA VAL A 24 -57.98 -12.82 -13.23
C VAL A 24 -57.66 -13.00 -14.75
N SER A 25 -57.55 -14.30 -15.08
CA SER A 25 -57.87 -15.06 -16.31
C SER A 25 -57.15 -14.81 -17.65
N GLY A 26 -56.56 -15.90 -18.17
CA GLY A 26 -57.09 -16.56 -19.36
C GLY A 26 -56.63 -16.10 -20.75
N ALA A 27 -56.01 -17.04 -21.47
CA ALA A 27 -56.04 -17.27 -22.93
C ALA A 27 -55.46 -16.23 -23.93
N ASN A 28 -54.36 -16.65 -24.58
CA ASN A 28 -54.07 -16.67 -26.03
C ASN A 28 -54.71 -15.61 -26.97
N THR A 29 -53.88 -14.82 -27.68
CA THR A 29 -53.76 -14.72 -29.17
C THR A 29 -53.30 -13.33 -29.67
N ARG A 30 -52.29 -13.36 -30.55
CA ARG A 30 -52.05 -12.57 -31.79
C ARG A 30 -52.00 -11.03 -31.81
N SER A 31 -51.03 -10.56 -32.62
CA SER A 31 -50.95 -9.29 -33.40
C SER A 31 -50.77 -7.99 -32.60
N ALA A 32 -50.04 -6.97 -33.00
CA ALA A 32 -49.08 -6.69 -34.07
C ALA A 32 -48.40 -5.35 -33.68
N GLU A 33 -47.17 -5.13 -34.15
CA GLU A 33 -46.42 -3.89 -34.38
C GLU A 33 -46.88 -2.54 -33.76
N ILE A 34 -45.92 -1.82 -33.13
CA ILE A 34 -45.53 -0.45 -33.53
C ILE A 34 -44.07 -0.20 -33.06
N LYS A 35 -43.27 0.31 -34.00
CA LYS A 35 -41.84 0.57 -33.92
C LYS A 35 -41.51 1.85 -33.14
N ASN A 36 -40.25 1.92 -32.70
CA ASN A 36 -39.48 3.05 -32.16
C ASN A 36 -39.39 3.13 -30.64
N LYS A 37 -38.67 2.17 -30.03
CA LYS A 37 -37.81 2.52 -28.90
C LYS A 37 -36.54 3.14 -29.50
N LEU A 38 -36.21 4.35 -29.08
CA LEU A 38 -34.83 4.82 -29.14
C LEU A 38 -34.01 3.82 -28.33
N ASP A 39 -33.16 3.06 -28.98
CA ASP A 39 -32.10 2.32 -28.30
C ASP A 39 -31.09 3.37 -27.82
N LEU A 40 -31.35 3.98 -26.66
CA LEU A 40 -30.26 4.54 -25.88
C LEU A 40 -29.34 3.35 -25.57
N PRO A 41 -28.03 3.44 -25.84
CA PRO A 41 -27.14 2.32 -25.54
C PRO A 41 -27.27 1.96 -24.07
N GLU A 42 -27.85 0.80 -23.81
CA GLU A 42 -27.72 0.15 -22.51
C GLU A 42 -26.24 -0.15 -22.28
N ILE A 43 -25.82 0.05 -21.03
CA ILE A 43 -24.52 -0.28 -20.45
C ILE A 43 -23.51 0.87 -20.56
N ILE A 44 -23.53 1.73 -19.54
CA ILE A 44 -22.29 2.29 -18.99
C ILE A 44 -21.52 1.06 -18.52
N GLU A 45 -20.44 0.68 -19.21
CA GLU A 45 -19.49 -0.26 -18.61
C GLU A 45 -19.11 0.33 -17.24
N PRO A 46 -19.33 -0.38 -16.11
CA PRO A 46 -18.82 0.11 -14.85
C PRO A 46 -17.32 0.29 -15.06
N VAL A 47 -16.82 1.51 -14.90
CA VAL A 47 -15.38 1.76 -14.97
C VAL A 47 -14.77 1.03 -13.78
N GLU A 48 -14.38 -0.23 -13.98
CA GLU A 48 -14.01 -1.22 -12.94
C GLU A 48 -12.86 -0.78 -12.03
N GLY A 49 -12.26 0.39 -12.25
CA GLY A 49 -11.13 0.91 -11.48
C GLY A 49 -11.40 2.17 -10.64
N LEU A 50 -12.53 2.87 -10.78
CA LEU A 50 -12.76 4.11 -10.00
C LEU A 50 -13.21 3.80 -8.57
N ASP A 51 -14.09 2.82 -8.40
CA ASP A 51 -14.70 2.51 -7.10
C ASP A 51 -13.69 1.98 -6.07
N GLU A 52 -12.67 1.23 -6.49
CA GLU A 52 -11.65 0.66 -5.60
C GLU A 52 -10.78 1.74 -4.94
N VAL A 53 -10.55 2.87 -5.61
CA VAL A 53 -9.78 4.00 -5.06
C VAL A 53 -10.53 4.67 -3.92
N TYR A 54 -11.86 4.78 -4.04
CA TYR A 54 -12.73 5.40 -3.04
C TYR A 54 -13.11 4.44 -1.90
N GLN A 55 -12.98 3.14 -2.10
CA GLN A 55 -13.18 2.17 -1.05
C GLN A 55 -12.03 2.15 -0.03
N VAL A 56 -12.38 1.84 1.22
CA VAL A 56 -11.39 1.64 2.28
C VAL A 56 -10.65 0.33 1.98
N PRO A 57 -9.31 0.31 2.00
CA PRO A 57 -8.55 -0.90 1.73
C PRO A 57 -8.94 -2.00 2.74
N GLN A 58 -9.28 -3.18 2.21
CA GLN A 58 -9.63 -4.33 3.04
C GLN A 58 -8.41 -4.82 3.81
N ARG A 59 -8.62 -5.29 5.04
CA ARG A 59 -7.54 -5.83 5.87
C ARG A 59 -7.37 -7.32 5.61
N ILE A 60 -6.15 -7.73 5.29
CA ILE A 60 -5.77 -9.14 5.20
C ILE A 60 -5.46 -9.66 6.61
N PRO A 61 -6.07 -10.79 7.04
CA PRO A 61 -5.78 -11.38 8.34
C PRO A 61 -4.35 -11.95 8.39
N ALA A 62 -3.69 -11.83 9.55
CA ALA A 62 -2.37 -12.43 9.80
C ALA A 62 -2.52 -13.90 10.18
N THR A 63 -1.60 -14.76 9.76
CA THR A 63 -1.63 -16.21 10.03
C THR A 63 -0.97 -16.55 11.35
N HIS A 64 0.25 -16.04 11.58
CA HIS A 64 1.10 -16.35 12.73
C HIS A 64 1.29 -15.15 13.66
N ASP A 65 0.83 -13.96 13.27
CA ASP A 65 0.89 -12.72 14.02
C ASP A 65 2.30 -12.23 14.38
N VAL A 66 3.31 -12.66 13.63
CA VAL A 66 4.71 -12.31 13.87
C VAL A 66 5.03 -10.95 13.23
N PRO A 67 5.51 -9.95 13.99
CA PRO A 67 5.94 -8.67 13.42
C PRO A 67 7.20 -8.83 12.58
N VAL A 68 7.15 -8.34 11.34
CA VAL A 68 8.32 -8.32 10.44
C VAL A 68 8.83 -6.90 10.23
N CYS A 69 7.94 -5.90 10.18
CA CYS A 69 8.36 -4.52 10.01
C CYS A 69 7.47 -3.56 10.81
N ASN A 70 8.10 -2.69 11.60
CA ASN A 70 7.47 -1.55 12.23
C ASN A 70 7.93 -0.28 11.54
N LEU A 71 6.98 0.41 10.93
CA LEU A 71 7.20 1.66 10.26
C LEU A 71 6.70 2.81 11.12
N HIS A 72 7.64 3.59 11.64
CA HIS A 72 7.36 4.80 12.39
C HIS A 72 7.37 6.01 11.47
N PHE A 73 6.24 6.70 11.39
CA PHE A 73 6.13 7.99 10.72
C PHE A 73 6.21 9.12 11.74
N ARG A 74 6.85 10.21 11.32
CA ARG A 74 6.93 11.46 12.06
C ARG A 74 6.66 12.61 11.11
N GLY A 75 5.82 13.54 11.51
CA GLY A 75 5.53 14.74 10.71
C GLY A 75 5.03 15.88 11.58
N TYR A 76 5.09 17.10 11.06
CA TYR A 76 4.56 18.29 11.72
C TYR A 76 3.11 18.59 11.34
N ILE A 77 2.67 18.13 10.15
CA ILE A 77 1.30 18.30 9.66
C ILE A 77 0.58 16.94 9.73
N PRO A 78 -0.52 16.81 10.50
CA PRO A 78 -1.21 15.54 10.64
C PRO A 78 -1.92 15.07 9.37
N GLN A 79 -2.46 15.99 8.55
CA GLN A 79 -3.21 15.65 7.33
C GLN A 79 -2.34 14.91 6.30
N HIS A 80 -1.13 15.41 6.02
CA HIS A 80 -0.19 14.74 5.13
C HIS A 80 0.28 13.40 5.69
N LEU A 81 0.47 13.33 7.02
CA LEU A 81 0.89 12.11 7.70
C LEU A 81 -0.15 11.01 7.57
N ASP A 82 -1.41 11.32 7.82
CA ASP A 82 -2.52 10.36 7.79
C ASP A 82 -2.81 9.91 6.34
N PHE A 83 -2.75 10.82 5.36
CA PHE A 83 -2.83 10.49 3.94
C PHE A 83 -1.73 9.50 3.51
N TYR A 84 -0.49 9.74 3.95
CA TYR A 84 0.63 8.90 3.56
C TYR A 84 0.61 7.52 4.24
N VAL A 85 0.13 7.44 5.50
CA VAL A 85 -0.08 6.14 6.17
C VAL A 85 -1.14 5.33 5.43
N ASP A 86 -2.20 5.97 4.97
CA ASP A 86 -3.25 5.32 4.18
C ASP A 86 -2.73 4.84 2.81
N PHE A 87 -1.92 5.66 2.13
CA PHE A 87 -1.18 5.25 0.94
C PHE A 87 -0.29 4.02 1.18
N ALA A 88 0.47 4.02 2.28
CA ALA A 88 1.34 2.90 2.64
C ALA A 88 0.55 1.62 2.92
N ARG A 89 -0.63 1.75 3.54
CA ARG A 89 -1.58 0.65 3.77
C ARG A 89 -2.14 0.09 2.47
N ARG A 90 -2.52 0.94 1.50
CA ARG A 90 -2.98 0.50 0.17
C ARG A 90 -1.89 -0.27 -0.58
N ALA A 91 -0.65 0.24 -0.56
CA ALA A 91 0.48 -0.45 -1.17
C ALA A 91 0.75 -1.82 -0.53
N ALA A 92 0.60 -1.94 0.79
CA ALA A 92 0.71 -3.22 1.49
C ALA A 92 -0.40 -4.21 1.10
N PHE A 93 -1.64 -3.72 0.93
CA PHE A 93 -2.77 -4.54 0.47
C PHE A 93 -2.54 -5.09 -0.95
N ALA A 94 -2.04 -4.26 -1.87
CA ALA A 94 -1.72 -4.69 -3.23
C ALA A 94 -0.65 -5.81 -3.26
N LEU A 95 0.29 -5.77 -2.31
CA LEU A 95 1.33 -6.81 -2.13
C LEU A 95 0.85 -8.00 -1.28
N LYS A 96 -0.43 -8.04 -0.92
CA LYS A 96 -1.05 -9.08 -0.09
C LYS A 96 -0.42 -9.23 1.31
N MET A 97 0.08 -8.14 1.88
CA MET A 97 0.74 -8.13 3.18
C MET A 97 -0.28 -7.86 4.30
N PRO A 98 -0.35 -8.68 5.36
CA PRO A 98 -1.24 -8.40 6.48
C PRO A 98 -0.71 -7.20 7.27
N CYS A 99 -1.44 -6.09 7.15
CA CYS A 99 -1.10 -4.80 7.74
C CYS A 99 -2.01 -4.51 8.94
N SER A 100 -1.42 -4.00 10.01
CA SER A 100 -2.19 -3.38 11.10
C SER A 100 -2.78 -2.04 10.64
N GLY A 101 -3.84 -1.58 11.31
CA GLY A 101 -4.35 -0.24 11.09
C GLY A 101 -3.35 0.85 11.52
N PRO A 102 -3.58 2.12 11.14
CA PRO A 102 -2.79 3.25 11.63
C PRO A 102 -2.87 3.31 13.17
N VAL A 103 -1.74 3.17 13.85
CA VAL A 103 -1.67 3.35 15.30
C VAL A 103 -1.21 4.77 15.60
N TYR A 104 -2.04 5.52 16.32
CA TYR A 104 -1.77 6.88 16.73
C TYR A 104 -0.88 6.89 17.97
N LEU A 105 0.40 7.23 17.78
CA LEU A 105 1.32 7.42 18.89
C LEU A 105 1.13 8.81 19.50
N PRO A 106 1.38 8.98 20.81
CA PRO A 106 1.30 10.28 21.46
C PRO A 106 2.19 11.33 20.77
N THR A 107 1.62 12.52 20.60
CA THR A 107 2.32 13.66 19.99
C THR A 107 3.33 14.24 20.96
N GLN A 108 4.52 14.58 20.46
CA GLN A 108 5.52 15.27 21.27
C GLN A 108 5.41 16.77 21.00
N THR A 109 5.21 17.55 22.07
CA THR A 109 5.13 19.02 21.99
C THR A 109 6.38 19.61 22.63
N SER A 110 7.23 20.24 21.81
CA SER A 110 8.36 21.03 22.30
C SER A 110 7.95 22.49 22.34
N ARG A 111 8.13 23.16 23.48
CA ARG A 111 7.79 24.58 23.66
C ARG A 111 9.04 25.39 23.95
N TRP A 112 9.13 26.58 23.38
CA TRP A 112 10.19 27.53 23.67
C TRP A 112 9.61 28.94 23.76
N THR A 113 10.22 29.76 24.61
CA THR A 113 9.81 31.15 24.81
C THR A 113 10.93 32.07 24.37
N VAL A 114 10.61 33.05 23.55
CA VAL A 114 11.58 34.01 22.98
C VAL A 114 11.10 35.42 23.28
N ILE A 115 12.05 36.34 23.48
CA ILE A 115 11.73 37.77 23.65
C ILE A 115 11.24 38.31 22.31
N LYS A 116 10.13 39.06 22.29
CA LYS A 116 9.59 39.64 21.05
C LYS A 116 10.48 40.73 20.45
N SER A 117 11.08 41.55 21.32
CA SER A 117 11.99 42.62 20.93
C SER A 117 13.41 42.09 20.71
N PRO A 118 14.16 42.63 19.74
CA PRO A 118 15.59 42.32 19.60
C PRO A 118 16.42 42.78 20.82
N PHE A 119 15.95 43.78 21.60
CA PHE A 119 16.69 44.33 22.75
C PHE A 119 15.78 44.76 23.92
N VAL A 120 16.31 44.63 25.15
CA VAL A 120 15.82 45.12 26.46
C VAL A 120 14.43 44.68 26.95
N HIS A 121 13.41 44.53 26.10
CA HIS A 121 12.02 44.33 26.53
C HIS A 121 11.68 42.87 26.96
N LYS A 122 12.30 42.36 28.04
CA LYS A 122 12.15 40.97 28.55
C LYS A 122 10.74 40.59 29.03
N LYS A 123 9.93 41.57 29.46
CA LYS A 123 8.54 41.33 29.88
C LYS A 123 7.63 40.90 28.72
N SER A 124 8.01 41.28 27.50
CA SER A 124 7.31 40.91 26.27
C SER A 124 7.93 39.62 25.68
N GLN A 125 7.32 38.47 25.98
CA GLN A 125 7.75 37.16 25.46
C GLN A 125 6.68 36.56 24.55
N GLU A 126 7.11 35.72 23.63
CA GLU A 126 6.27 34.93 22.74
C GLU A 126 6.54 33.44 22.94
N ASN A 127 5.47 32.66 22.99
CA ASN A 127 5.53 31.22 23.17
C ASN A 127 5.38 30.57 21.79
N PHE A 128 6.36 29.76 21.43
CA PHE A 128 6.33 28.96 20.23
C PHE A 128 6.24 27.49 20.61
N GLU A 129 5.59 26.70 19.76
CA GLU A 129 5.54 25.26 19.91
C GLU A 129 5.81 24.55 18.59
N ARG A 130 6.43 23.37 18.70
CA ARG A 130 6.50 22.39 17.62
C ARG A 130 5.87 21.10 18.08
N LYS A 131 4.79 20.73 17.42
CA LYS A 131 4.10 19.45 17.59
C LYS A 131 4.64 18.46 16.59
N THR A 132 5.20 17.35 17.08
CA THR A 132 5.60 16.22 16.26
C THR A 132 4.57 15.13 16.39
N HIS A 133 3.80 14.92 15.33
CA HIS A 133 2.82 13.85 15.21
C HIS A 133 3.51 12.55 14.82
N LYS A 134 3.11 11.46 15.46
CA LYS A 134 3.72 10.14 15.27
C LYS A 134 2.65 9.12 14.93
N ARG A 135 2.96 8.24 13.98
CA ARG A 135 2.11 7.10 13.60
C ARG A 135 2.98 5.86 13.51
N LEU A 136 2.42 4.72 13.88
CA LEU A 136 3.04 3.42 13.68
C LEU A 136 2.16 2.60 12.73
N LEU A 137 2.81 2.00 11.73
CA LEU A 137 2.23 0.98 10.88
C LEU A 137 3.05 -0.29 11.06
N GLN A 138 2.36 -1.39 11.40
CA GLN A 138 3.01 -2.68 11.68
C GLN A 138 2.59 -3.69 10.62
N ILE A 139 3.58 -4.33 10.01
CA ILE A 139 3.41 -5.41 9.04
C ILE A 139 3.76 -6.72 9.73
N LYS A 140 2.93 -7.74 9.47
CA LYS A 140 3.10 -9.09 10.01
C LYS A 140 3.33 -10.10 8.88
N ASP A 141 3.85 -11.27 9.22
CA ASP A 141 3.87 -12.50 8.40
C ASP A 141 4.21 -12.32 6.90
N THR A 142 5.18 -11.47 6.57
CA THR A 142 5.56 -11.21 5.16
C THR A 142 7.03 -11.56 4.90
N HIS A 143 7.33 -12.00 3.67
CA HIS A 143 8.70 -12.27 3.23
C HIS A 143 9.58 -11.00 3.26
N PRO A 144 10.85 -11.08 3.74
CA PRO A 144 11.73 -9.92 3.89
C PRO A 144 11.98 -9.16 2.59
N GLU A 145 12.11 -9.85 1.46
CA GLU A 145 12.34 -9.19 0.17
C GLU A 145 11.13 -8.34 -0.27
N VAL A 146 9.91 -8.80 0.03
CA VAL A 146 8.68 -8.05 -0.29
C VAL A 146 8.59 -6.81 0.58
N VAL A 147 8.96 -6.92 1.86
CA VAL A 147 9.05 -5.77 2.78
C VAL A 147 10.07 -4.76 2.26
N GLN A 148 11.24 -5.20 1.79
CA GLN A 148 12.26 -4.31 1.23
C GLN A 148 11.75 -3.58 -0.03
N ARG A 149 11.06 -4.28 -0.93
CA ARG A 149 10.45 -3.68 -2.13
C ARG A 149 9.37 -2.65 -1.76
N TRP A 150 8.53 -2.97 -0.79
CA TRP A 150 7.52 -2.05 -0.26
C TRP A 150 8.16 -0.79 0.36
N LEU A 151 9.18 -0.96 1.21
CA LEU A 151 9.92 0.17 1.79
C LEU A 151 10.59 1.04 0.71
N HIS A 152 11.13 0.42 -0.35
CA HIS A 152 11.69 1.14 -1.49
C HIS A 152 10.62 1.97 -2.21
N TYR A 153 9.46 1.38 -2.50
CA TYR A 153 8.32 2.08 -3.12
C TYR A 153 7.86 3.29 -2.29
N LEU A 154 7.76 3.13 -0.97
CA LEU A 154 7.44 4.24 -0.07
C LEU A 154 8.49 5.34 -0.13
N LYS A 155 9.77 4.98 -0.07
CA LYS A 155 10.85 5.97 -0.13
C LYS A 155 10.78 6.83 -1.40
N MET A 156 10.41 6.24 -2.54
CA MET A 156 10.30 6.97 -3.81
C MET A 156 9.09 7.92 -3.84
N ASN A 157 7.99 7.55 -3.20
CA ASN A 157 6.73 8.32 -3.21
C ASN A 157 6.49 9.12 -1.92
N ALA A 158 7.54 9.38 -1.15
CA ALA A 158 7.42 10.09 0.12
C ALA A 158 7.11 11.58 -0.12
N PRO A 159 6.00 12.12 0.43
CA PRO A 159 5.71 13.54 0.33
C PRO A 159 6.64 14.36 1.24
N ALA A 160 6.77 15.65 0.94
CA ALA A 160 7.61 16.56 1.72
C ALA A 160 7.16 16.65 3.19
N GLY A 161 8.13 16.71 4.11
CA GLY A 161 7.85 16.92 5.54
C GLY A 161 7.48 15.67 6.34
N ILE A 162 7.59 14.46 5.76
CA ILE A 162 7.43 13.19 6.47
C ILE A 162 8.78 12.52 6.72
N GLY A 163 9.10 12.25 7.99
CA GLY A 163 10.20 11.41 8.40
C GLY A 163 9.74 9.97 8.64
N MET A 164 10.48 9.00 8.09
CA MET A 164 10.16 7.58 8.18
C MET A 164 11.32 6.82 8.84
N ARG A 165 11.00 5.95 9.80
CA ARG A 165 11.96 5.01 10.41
C ARG A 165 11.37 3.62 10.33
N ALA A 166 12.04 2.72 9.59
CA ALA A 166 11.70 1.31 9.54
C ALA A 166 12.56 0.52 10.53
N THR A 167 11.93 -0.34 11.31
CA THR A 167 12.60 -1.40 12.07
C THR A 167 12.15 -2.72 11.47
N THR A 168 13.07 -3.47 10.86
CA THR A 168 12.79 -4.77 10.25
C THR A 168 13.36 -5.88 11.10
N TRP A 169 12.59 -6.95 11.29
CA TRP A 169 13.00 -8.19 11.93
C TRP A 169 13.15 -9.26 10.86
N GLU A 170 14.29 -9.94 10.86
CA GLU A 170 14.57 -11.05 9.96
C GLU A 170 14.95 -12.27 10.82
N PHE A 171 14.47 -13.44 10.40
CA PHE A 171 14.88 -14.70 11.00
C PHE A 171 16.14 -15.19 10.29
N GLU A 172 17.18 -15.47 11.05
CA GLU A 172 18.37 -16.15 10.56
C GLU A 172 18.71 -17.33 11.46
N ASN A 173 19.38 -18.33 10.87
CA ASN A 173 19.85 -19.49 11.61
C ASN A 173 21.07 -19.14 12.46
N VAL A 174 21.30 -19.90 13.53
CA VAL A 174 22.50 -19.79 14.36
C VAL A 174 23.75 -20.07 13.52
N GLY A 175 24.80 -19.25 13.68
CA GLY A 175 26.02 -19.35 12.88
C GLY A 175 26.08 -18.41 11.67
N VAL A 176 25.42 -17.24 11.75
CA VAL A 176 25.37 -16.17 10.74
C VAL A 176 26.72 -15.78 10.11
N GLY A 177 27.84 -15.94 10.83
CA GLY A 177 29.17 -15.59 10.30
C GLY A 177 29.52 -16.31 8.99
N LYS A 178 29.17 -17.60 8.85
CA LYS A 178 29.52 -18.38 7.64
C LYS A 178 28.67 -17.94 6.44
N THR A 179 27.36 -17.81 6.64
CA THR A 179 26.42 -17.42 5.59
C THR A 179 26.67 -15.98 5.11
N MET A 180 27.11 -15.08 6.00
CA MET A 180 27.48 -13.71 5.63
C MET A 180 28.71 -13.67 4.73
N VAL A 181 29.74 -14.46 5.01
CA VAL A 181 30.95 -14.54 4.16
C VAL A 181 30.60 -15.06 2.77
N GLU A 182 29.73 -16.08 2.68
CA GLU A 182 29.26 -16.61 1.39
C GLU A 182 28.40 -15.60 0.62
N LYS A 183 27.45 -14.93 1.28
CA LYS A 183 26.65 -13.85 0.68
C LYS A 183 27.53 -12.69 0.19
N ALA A 184 28.56 -12.30 0.96
CA ALA A 184 29.51 -11.26 0.59
C ALA A 184 30.33 -11.64 -0.65
N LYS A 185 30.87 -12.87 -0.69
CA LYS A 185 31.56 -13.40 -1.88
C LYS A 185 30.63 -13.44 -3.10
N LYS A 186 29.37 -13.84 -2.93
CA LYS A 186 28.37 -13.84 -4.01
C LYS A 186 28.07 -12.43 -4.52
N ARG A 187 27.96 -11.44 -3.63
CA ARG A 187 27.81 -10.02 -4.02
C ARG A 187 29.04 -9.48 -4.76
N GLN A 188 30.25 -9.83 -4.32
CA GLN A 188 31.49 -9.45 -5.02
C GLN A 188 31.55 -10.04 -6.42
N ARG A 189 31.14 -11.30 -6.58
CA ARG A 189 31.06 -11.98 -7.90
C ARG A 189 29.95 -11.42 -8.80
N ALA A 190 28.86 -10.92 -8.23
CA ALA A 190 27.73 -10.36 -8.98
C ALA A 190 27.88 -8.88 -9.33
N ALA A 191 28.80 -8.15 -8.69
CA ALA A 191 29.25 -6.87 -9.20
C ALA A 191 29.99 -7.13 -10.53
N PRO A 192 29.65 -6.45 -11.63
CA PRO A 192 30.30 -6.65 -12.92
C PRO A 192 31.67 -5.97 -12.90
N ASN A 193 32.58 -6.46 -12.06
CA ASN A 193 33.93 -5.94 -11.96
C ASN A 193 34.97 -6.79 -12.70
N ASP A 194 34.56 -7.90 -13.33
CA ASP A 194 35.42 -8.60 -14.27
C ASP A 194 34.61 -8.90 -15.53
N VAL A 195 34.50 -7.90 -16.42
CA VAL A 195 34.32 -8.17 -17.85
C VAL A 195 35.61 -8.86 -18.29
N ASN A 196 35.69 -10.17 -18.05
CA ASN A 196 36.85 -10.96 -18.40
C ASN A 196 36.97 -10.88 -19.94
N GLU A 197 38.04 -10.29 -20.46
CA GLU A 197 38.26 -10.12 -21.90
C GLU A 197 38.12 -11.45 -22.66
N ALA A 198 38.34 -12.59 -21.98
CA ALA A 198 38.11 -13.93 -22.49
C ALA A 198 36.64 -14.19 -22.88
N ASN A 199 35.68 -13.83 -22.04
CA ASN A 199 34.26 -14.09 -22.30
C ASN A 199 33.71 -13.17 -23.40
N VAL A 200 34.25 -11.95 -23.51
CA VAL A 200 33.91 -11.02 -24.60
C VAL A 200 34.44 -11.54 -25.94
N LYS A 201 35.66 -12.11 -25.94
CA LYS A 201 36.25 -12.71 -27.15
C LYS A 201 35.51 -13.98 -27.58
N GLU A 202 35.04 -14.81 -26.65
CA GLU A 202 34.23 -15.99 -26.98
C GLU A 202 32.86 -15.61 -27.57
N VAL A 203 32.13 -14.69 -26.94
CA VAL A 203 30.82 -14.23 -27.46
C VAL A 203 30.97 -13.49 -28.79
N ALA A 204 32.04 -12.69 -28.96
CA ALA A 204 32.34 -12.05 -30.24
C ALA A 204 32.68 -13.07 -31.33
N ALA A 205 33.38 -14.17 -31.00
CA ALA A 205 33.69 -15.23 -31.94
C ALA A 205 32.44 -16.04 -32.34
N GLU A 206 31.49 -16.26 -31.43
CA GLU A 206 30.20 -16.89 -31.75
C GLU A 206 29.35 -16.01 -32.68
N LEU A 207 29.31 -14.70 -32.44
CA LEU A 207 28.58 -13.76 -33.30
C LEU A 207 29.21 -13.65 -34.70
N LEU A 208 30.55 -13.65 -34.81
CA LEU A 208 31.22 -13.66 -36.12
C LEU A 208 30.95 -14.95 -36.90
N LYS A 209 30.95 -16.11 -36.23
CA LYS A 209 30.58 -17.38 -36.87
C LYS A 209 29.13 -17.38 -37.36
N GLY A 210 28.21 -16.82 -36.58
CA GLY A 210 26.81 -16.67 -37.01
C GLY A 210 26.67 -15.78 -38.25
N ILE A 211 27.39 -14.67 -38.31
CA ILE A 211 27.40 -13.77 -39.49
C ILE A 211 28.03 -14.46 -40.71
N GLU A 212 29.10 -15.24 -40.53
CA GLU A 212 29.73 -16.01 -41.62
C GLU A 212 28.84 -17.15 -42.15
N GLU A 213 28.06 -17.80 -41.28
CA GLU A 213 27.08 -18.81 -41.69
C GLU A 213 25.91 -18.18 -42.45
N GLU A 214 25.41 -17.03 -42.01
CA GLU A 214 24.38 -16.27 -42.73
C GLU A 214 24.86 -15.72 -44.08
N ALA A 215 26.14 -15.38 -44.20
CA ALA A 215 26.74 -14.93 -45.45
C ALA A 215 26.89 -16.07 -46.48
N LYS A 216 27.15 -17.30 -46.03
CA LYS A 216 27.26 -18.50 -46.89
C LYS A 216 25.93 -19.06 -47.36
N THR A 217 24.83 -18.78 -46.66
CA THR A 217 23.48 -19.22 -47.06
C THR A 217 22.80 -18.27 -48.04
N LYS A 218 23.33 -17.06 -48.24
CA LYS A 218 22.80 -16.03 -49.15
C LYS A 218 23.57 -15.88 -50.47
N ALA A 219 24.62 -16.68 -50.70
CA ALA A 219 25.37 -16.80 -51.95
C ALA A 219 25.02 -18.12 -52.64
#